data_AF-A0A6S7ARI6-F1
#
_entry.id   AF-A0A6S7ARI6-F1
#
_cell.length_a   1.000
_cell.length_b   1.000
_cell.length_c   1.000
_cell.angle_alpha   90.00
_cell.angle_beta   90.00
_cell.angle_gamma   90.00
#
_symmetry.space_group_name_H-M   'P 1'
#
loop_
_entity.id
_entity.type
_entity.pdbx_description
1 polymer ?
#
loop_
_entity_poly.entity_id
_entity_poly.type
_entity_poly.pdbx_seq_one_letter_code
_entity_poly.pdbx_strand_id
1 'polypeptide(L)'
;MPLADSTLRLLALSALSMAPSWAHALCQPMAATGQRETVIANVTLNDTNTLLALDGSRIRSWEAPVDVETGPRATPVIWAERVDWSVYAAEPDARIGPTVLRFERGVDGVRHLCGIAEYDARTLNDAQASRQKTLPKPDNETRFQYDDKARLIGVELRSYAASGKPNASLHTCLRYDRNGWLAERSANACSEASQPLARYVHDDSGRLLRTIAYVEKQGDAREVTTFDAQGQPAQRYERQRLDWENEELKLGLPYRVRPSEYAVLVLPGPNWAAPAMESYHYDWAIVHPQDGDVYAAKRNPAAVLANGNSGNDGQFTLSPAQRQRVWEAAGQTPGNVQWLWAPGQIYTLLQTVSKAAWAACTDPENRQPDACESR
;
A
#
# COMPACT_ATOMS: atom_id res chain seq x y z
N MET A 1 52.15 12.70 -55.67
CA MET A 1 52.75 12.58 -54.32
C MET A 1 52.20 13.70 -53.46
N PRO A 2 51.76 13.51 -52.20
CA PRO A 2 51.46 12.30 -51.39
C PRO A 2 49.93 12.00 -51.34
N LEU A 3 49.38 10.78 -51.16
CA LEU A 3 49.38 9.75 -50.09
C LEU A 3 48.52 10.07 -48.84
N ALA A 4 47.39 9.36 -48.69
CA ALA A 4 46.79 8.80 -47.46
C ALA A 4 45.39 8.23 -47.82
N ASP A 5 45.22 6.94 -48.05
CA ASP A 5 45.09 5.80 -47.12
C ASP A 5 43.62 5.36 -46.92
N SER A 6 43.36 4.24 -47.59
CA SER A 6 42.34 3.20 -47.42
C SER A 6 41.30 3.35 -46.30
N THR A 7 40.09 3.62 -46.77
CA THR A 7 38.78 3.29 -46.22
C THR A 7 38.76 1.99 -45.39
N LEU A 8 38.74 2.17 -44.06
CA LEU A 8 38.57 1.11 -43.09
C LEU A 8 37.09 0.72 -42.97
N ARG A 9 36.81 -0.51 -43.40
CA ARG A 9 35.90 -1.51 -42.79
C ARG A 9 34.45 -1.11 -42.54
N LEU A 10 33.60 -1.54 -43.48
CA LEU A 10 32.44 -2.41 -43.22
C LEU A 10 32.44 -3.02 -41.81
N LEU A 11 31.53 -2.57 -40.94
CA LEU A 11 30.98 -3.30 -39.79
C LEU A 11 29.76 -2.51 -39.28
N ALA A 12 28.63 -2.64 -39.98
CA ALA A 12 27.33 -2.18 -39.50
C ALA A 12 26.30 -3.31 -39.74
N LEU A 13 26.44 -4.38 -38.97
CA LEU A 13 25.53 -5.52 -38.93
C LEU A 13 25.48 -6.04 -37.50
N SER A 14 24.66 -5.39 -36.67
CA SER A 14 24.05 -5.97 -35.46
C SER A 14 23.14 -4.93 -34.79
N ALA A 15 22.13 -4.43 -35.50
CA ALA A 15 20.92 -3.94 -34.86
C ALA A 15 20.06 -5.15 -34.46
N LEU A 16 20.58 -5.93 -33.51
CA LEU A 16 19.81 -6.92 -32.77
C LEU A 16 18.84 -6.14 -31.90
N SER A 17 17.60 -6.07 -32.37
CA SER A 17 16.37 -6.25 -31.57
C SER A 17 16.60 -6.40 -30.06
N MET A 18 16.84 -5.29 -29.36
CA MET A 18 16.60 -5.22 -27.92
C MET A 18 15.12 -4.91 -27.71
N ALA A 19 14.28 -5.90 -28.00
CA ALA A 19 13.10 -6.06 -27.16
C ALA A 19 13.65 -6.42 -25.77
N PRO A 20 13.28 -5.73 -24.68
CA PRO A 20 13.67 -6.17 -23.35
C PRO A 20 13.18 -7.61 -23.23
N SER A 21 14.10 -8.53 -22.96
CA SER A 21 13.85 -9.95 -22.78
C SER A 21 12.70 -10.16 -21.79
N TRP A 22 11.52 -10.48 -22.32
CA TRP A 22 10.39 -10.94 -21.50
C TRP A 22 10.82 -12.26 -20.87
N ALA A 23 10.86 -12.29 -19.54
CA ALA A 23 10.86 -13.48 -18.69
C ALA A 23 11.95 -14.53 -18.99
N HIS A 24 13.08 -14.43 -18.29
CA HIS A 24 13.89 -15.61 -18.02
C HIS A 24 13.58 -16.15 -16.61
N ALA A 25 13.04 -17.38 -16.63
CA ALA A 25 13.43 -18.51 -15.80
C ALA A 25 12.73 -18.81 -14.46
N LEU A 26 11.41 -18.57 -14.35
CA LEU A 26 10.59 -19.34 -13.39
C LEU A 26 9.21 -19.72 -13.91
N CYS A 27 8.60 -18.88 -14.74
CA CYS A 27 7.27 -19.13 -15.28
C CYS A 27 7.29 -19.05 -16.81
N GLN A 28 7.63 -20.17 -17.46
CA GLN A 28 7.45 -20.28 -18.91
C GLN A 28 5.95 -20.22 -19.27
N PRO A 29 5.57 -19.79 -20.50
CA PRO A 29 4.22 -20.00 -21.02
C PRO A 29 3.80 -21.46 -20.83
N MET A 30 2.51 -21.71 -20.59
CA MET A 30 1.97 -23.00 -20.14
C MET A 30 2.38 -24.23 -20.99
N ALA A 31 2.88 -24.03 -22.21
CA ALA A 31 3.18 -25.05 -23.22
C ALA A 31 4.62 -25.62 -23.25
N ALA A 32 5.59 -25.09 -22.50
CA ALA A 32 6.97 -25.65 -22.53
C ALA A 32 7.18 -26.79 -21.51
N THR A 33 8.13 -27.70 -21.68
CA THR A 33 8.24 -28.94 -20.88
C THR A 33 9.35 -28.87 -19.84
N GLY A 34 8.98 -28.93 -18.56
CA GLY A 34 9.86 -29.09 -17.37
C GLY A 34 9.02 -29.64 -16.21
N GLN A 35 9.59 -30.15 -15.12
CA GLN A 35 8.81 -30.70 -14.00
C GLN A 35 7.89 -29.64 -13.39
N ARG A 36 6.61 -29.67 -13.75
CA ARG A 36 5.59 -28.72 -13.28
C ARG A 36 4.65 -29.45 -12.36
N GLU A 37 4.48 -28.89 -11.17
CA GLU A 37 3.50 -29.37 -10.23
C GLU A 37 2.21 -28.60 -10.45
N THR A 38 1.12 -29.34 -10.68
CA THR A 38 -0.22 -28.78 -10.76
C THR A 38 -0.98 -29.26 -9.53
N VAL A 39 -1.54 -28.33 -8.78
CA VAL A 39 -2.45 -28.61 -7.66
C VAL A 39 -3.86 -28.27 -8.11
N ILE A 40 -4.77 -29.24 -7.99
CA ILE A 40 -6.18 -29.06 -8.29
C ILE A 40 -6.91 -29.01 -6.96
N ALA A 41 -7.52 -27.88 -6.66
CA ALA A 41 -8.17 -27.63 -5.39
C ALA A 41 -9.69 -27.51 -5.55
N ASN A 42 -10.42 -28.18 -4.66
CA ASN A 42 -11.88 -28.13 -4.57
C ASN A 42 -12.36 -26.99 -3.65
N VAL A 43 -11.89 -25.78 -3.93
CA VAL A 43 -12.25 -24.56 -3.19
C VAL A 43 -12.21 -23.35 -4.14
N THR A 44 -13.14 -22.41 -3.98
CA THR A 44 -13.14 -21.12 -4.71
C THR A 44 -12.38 -20.05 -3.93
N LEU A 45 -11.77 -19.07 -4.60
CA LEU A 45 -11.01 -17.99 -3.94
C LEU A 45 -11.81 -16.68 -3.79
N ASN A 46 -13.13 -16.81 -3.54
CA ASN A 46 -14.01 -15.66 -3.40
C ASN A 46 -13.91 -14.99 -2.02
N ASP A 47 -14.68 -13.90 -1.85
CA ASP A 47 -14.76 -13.05 -0.65
C ASP A 47 -15.35 -13.72 0.59
N THR A 48 -15.78 -14.98 0.49
CA THR A 48 -16.35 -15.72 1.61
C THR A 48 -15.38 -16.75 2.20
N ASN A 49 -14.32 -17.13 1.49
CA ASN A 49 -13.48 -18.25 1.88
C ASN A 49 -12.21 -17.83 2.64
N THR A 50 -12.03 -18.47 3.79
CA THR A 50 -10.80 -18.39 4.57
C THR A 50 -10.11 -19.75 4.53
N LEU A 51 -8.86 -19.76 4.07
CA LEU A 51 -8.07 -20.97 3.86
C LEU A 51 -7.16 -21.25 5.05
N LEU A 52 -6.86 -22.53 5.27
CA LEU A 52 -5.90 -22.98 6.28
C LEU A 52 -4.47 -22.77 5.77
N ALA A 53 -3.64 -22.10 6.57
CA ALA A 53 -2.23 -21.96 6.31
C ALA A 53 -1.43 -23.19 6.79
N LEU A 54 -0.23 -23.38 6.25
CA LEU A 54 0.73 -24.41 6.65
C LEU A 54 1.14 -24.33 8.14
N ASP A 55 1.03 -23.15 8.76
CA ASP A 55 1.29 -22.92 10.18
C ASP A 55 0.04 -23.05 11.07
N GLY A 56 -1.11 -23.42 10.48
CA GLY A 56 -2.40 -23.55 11.16
C GLY A 56 -3.17 -22.23 11.31
N SER A 57 -2.63 -21.11 10.81
CA SER A 57 -3.34 -19.83 10.78
C SER A 57 -4.39 -19.78 9.66
N ARG A 58 -5.11 -18.64 9.57
CA ARG A 58 -6.21 -18.42 8.63
C ARG A 58 -5.84 -17.34 7.62
N ILE A 59 -5.98 -17.65 6.33
CA ILE A 59 -5.67 -16.76 5.20
C ILE A 59 -6.96 -16.39 4.46
N ARG A 60 -7.20 -15.10 4.24
CA ARG A 60 -8.34 -14.62 3.45
C ARG A 60 -7.99 -14.67 1.97
N SER A 61 -8.68 -15.50 1.17
CA SER A 61 -8.32 -15.74 -0.23
C SER A 61 -8.61 -14.57 -1.18
N TRP A 62 -9.39 -13.58 -0.73
CA TRP A 62 -9.77 -12.39 -1.51
C TRP A 62 -8.85 -11.19 -1.29
N GLU A 63 -7.81 -11.33 -0.46
CA GLU A 63 -6.78 -10.30 -0.34
C GLU A 63 -5.92 -10.25 -1.61
N ALA A 64 -5.21 -9.12 -1.81
CA ALA A 64 -4.34 -8.93 -2.95
C ALA A 64 -3.36 -10.13 -3.06
N PRO A 65 -3.12 -10.70 -4.27
CA PRO A 65 -2.29 -11.90 -4.41
C PRO A 65 -0.86 -11.76 -3.88
N VAL A 66 -0.38 -10.52 -3.80
CA VAL A 66 0.93 -10.17 -3.26
C VAL A 66 0.75 -9.11 -2.19
N ASP A 67 1.22 -9.41 -0.98
CA ASP A 67 1.39 -8.41 0.06
C ASP A 67 2.87 -8.17 0.35
N VAL A 68 3.17 -7.16 1.19
CA VAL A 68 4.53 -6.88 1.64
C VAL A 68 4.55 -6.87 3.14
N GLU A 69 5.22 -7.87 3.71
CA GLU A 69 5.47 -7.92 5.14
C GLU A 69 6.52 -6.89 5.49
N THR A 70 6.23 -6.13 6.54
CA THR A 70 7.14 -5.15 7.13
C THR A 70 7.59 -5.64 8.49
N GLY A 71 8.78 -5.22 8.90
CA GLY A 71 9.51 -5.79 10.03
C GLY A 71 10.95 -5.27 9.97
N PRO A 72 11.96 -6.11 10.28
CA PRO A 72 13.36 -5.74 10.03
C PRO A 72 13.63 -5.39 8.57
N ARG A 73 12.87 -5.95 7.62
CA ARG A 73 12.96 -5.68 6.19
C ARG A 73 11.58 -5.82 5.54
N ALA A 74 11.32 -5.01 4.51
CA ALA A 74 10.19 -5.20 3.61
C ALA A 74 10.42 -6.39 2.66
N THR A 75 9.54 -7.38 2.68
CA THR A 75 9.63 -8.61 1.86
C THR A 75 8.28 -8.89 1.20
N PRO A 76 8.23 -9.07 -0.13
CA PRO A 76 6.98 -9.44 -0.81
C PRO A 76 6.64 -10.90 -0.50
N VAL A 77 5.35 -11.17 -0.29
CA VAL A 77 4.83 -12.48 0.07
C VAL A 77 3.59 -12.80 -0.75
N ILE A 78 3.49 -14.05 -1.21
CA ILE A 78 2.31 -14.57 -1.89
C ILE A 78 1.54 -15.41 -0.88
N TRP A 79 0.34 -14.96 -0.50
CA TRP A 79 -0.44 -15.68 0.51
C TRP A 79 -0.73 -17.12 0.09
N ALA A 80 -0.93 -17.36 -1.21
CA ALA A 80 -1.25 -18.67 -1.77
C ALA A 80 -0.10 -19.68 -1.62
N GLU A 81 1.14 -19.24 -1.43
CA GLU A 81 2.27 -20.13 -1.13
C GLU A 81 2.27 -20.64 0.32
N ARG A 82 1.53 -19.97 1.21
CA ARG A 82 1.42 -20.32 2.63
C ARG A 82 0.22 -21.20 2.95
N VAL A 83 -0.67 -21.41 2.00
CA VAL A 83 -1.87 -22.25 2.16
C VAL A 83 -1.48 -23.72 2.16
N ASP A 84 -2.07 -24.49 3.09
CA ASP A 84 -2.03 -25.95 3.04
C ASP A 84 -3.06 -26.46 2.02
N TRP A 85 -2.65 -26.54 0.76
CA TRP A 85 -3.52 -26.98 -0.33
C TRP A 85 -3.92 -28.46 -0.23
N SER A 86 -3.27 -29.27 0.60
CA SER A 86 -3.62 -30.69 0.75
C SER A 86 -5.00 -30.88 1.38
N VAL A 87 -5.42 -29.92 2.23
CA VAL A 87 -6.75 -29.87 2.85
C VAL A 87 -7.85 -29.66 1.82
N TYR A 88 -7.52 -29.00 0.71
CA TYR A 88 -8.45 -28.65 -0.36
C TYR A 88 -8.27 -29.49 -1.61
N ALA A 89 -7.48 -30.58 -1.55
CA ALA A 89 -7.23 -31.42 -2.70
C ALA A 89 -8.55 -31.90 -3.33
N ALA A 90 -8.68 -31.76 -4.64
CA ALA A 90 -9.75 -32.42 -5.37
C ALA A 90 -9.55 -33.94 -5.36
N GLU A 91 -10.58 -34.68 -5.81
CA GLU A 91 -10.50 -36.13 -5.97
C GLU A 91 -9.25 -36.54 -6.80
N PRO A 92 -8.61 -37.69 -6.51
CA PRO A 92 -7.33 -38.06 -7.13
C PRO A 92 -7.33 -38.12 -8.67
N ASP A 93 -8.49 -38.34 -9.29
CA ASP A 93 -8.69 -38.39 -10.74
C ASP A 93 -9.28 -37.09 -11.33
N ALA A 94 -9.51 -36.08 -10.48
CA ALA A 94 -10.01 -34.78 -10.92
C ALA A 94 -9.02 -34.14 -11.88
N ARG A 95 -9.52 -33.74 -13.06
CA ARG A 95 -8.72 -33.03 -14.07
C ARG A 95 -8.82 -31.51 -13.94
N ILE A 96 -9.87 -31.03 -13.28
CA ILE A 96 -10.18 -29.62 -13.06
C ILE A 96 -10.92 -29.49 -11.73
N GLY A 97 -10.71 -28.37 -11.04
CA GLY A 97 -11.45 -27.96 -9.86
C GLY A 97 -11.68 -26.44 -9.92
N PRO A 98 -12.47 -25.87 -8.99
CA PRO A 98 -12.72 -24.43 -8.93
C PRO A 98 -11.45 -23.60 -8.88
N THR A 99 -10.37 -24.12 -8.31
CA THR A 99 -9.04 -23.50 -8.32
C THR A 99 -7.99 -24.47 -8.83
N VAL A 100 -7.13 -24.02 -9.73
CA VAL A 100 -5.95 -24.76 -10.21
C VAL A 100 -4.72 -23.89 -9.99
N LEU A 101 -3.75 -24.42 -9.25
CA LEU A 101 -2.47 -23.75 -9.00
C LEU A 101 -1.35 -24.43 -9.76
N ARG A 102 -0.39 -23.64 -10.20
CA ARG A 102 0.81 -24.13 -10.88
C ARG A 102 2.06 -23.64 -10.19
N PHE A 103 2.90 -24.59 -9.81
CA PHE A 103 4.18 -24.33 -9.17
C PHE A 103 5.32 -24.80 -10.06
N GLU A 104 6.43 -24.06 -10.01
CA GLU A 104 7.70 -24.40 -10.65
C GLU A 104 8.83 -24.24 -9.62
N ARG A 105 9.92 -24.99 -9.79
CA ARG A 105 11.10 -24.84 -8.92
C ARG A 105 12.05 -23.83 -9.52
N GLY A 106 12.49 -22.87 -8.70
CA GLY A 106 13.46 -21.84 -9.09
C GLY A 106 14.88 -22.39 -9.19
N VAL A 107 15.80 -21.53 -9.61
CA VAL A 107 17.26 -21.82 -9.62
C VAL A 107 17.82 -22.08 -8.21
N ASP A 108 17.10 -21.60 -7.18
CA ASP A 108 17.33 -21.84 -5.76
C ASP A 108 16.83 -23.21 -5.28
N GLY A 109 16.12 -23.96 -6.13
CA GLY A 109 15.47 -25.23 -5.79
C GLY A 109 14.17 -25.09 -4.98
N VAL A 110 13.77 -23.85 -4.66
CA VAL A 110 12.55 -23.52 -3.93
C VAL A 110 11.35 -23.59 -4.88
N ARG A 111 10.20 -23.99 -4.34
CA ARG A 111 8.93 -24.06 -5.07
C ARG A 111 8.29 -22.66 -5.08
N HIS A 112 8.03 -22.14 -6.28
CA HIS A 112 7.42 -20.82 -6.50
C HIS A 112 6.09 -20.98 -7.24
N LEU A 113 5.09 -20.20 -6.84
CA LEU A 113 3.78 -20.16 -7.49
C LEU A 113 3.86 -19.32 -8.75
N CYS A 114 3.55 -19.93 -9.90
CA CYS A 114 3.57 -19.26 -11.20
C CYS A 114 2.21 -18.73 -11.63
N GLY A 115 1.13 -19.40 -11.22
CA GLY A 115 -0.21 -18.90 -11.50
C GLY A 115 -1.32 -19.64 -10.80
N ILE A 116 -2.45 -18.97 -10.74
CA ILE A 116 -3.72 -19.44 -10.18
C ILE A 116 -4.77 -19.25 -11.26
N ALA A 117 -5.48 -20.32 -11.59
CA ALA A 117 -6.61 -20.30 -12.50
C ALA A 117 -7.89 -20.60 -11.71
N GLU A 118 -8.91 -19.77 -11.89
CA GLU A 118 -10.21 -19.91 -11.23
C GLU A 118 -11.29 -20.21 -12.27
N TYR A 119 -12.19 -21.12 -11.92
CA TYR A 119 -13.26 -21.62 -12.76
C TYR A 119 -14.60 -21.52 -12.05
N ASP A 120 -15.60 -20.94 -12.72
CA ASP A 120 -16.98 -20.91 -12.24
C ASP A 120 -17.65 -22.29 -12.35
N ALA A 121 -18.76 -22.46 -11.63
CA ALA A 121 -19.47 -23.73 -11.58
C ALA A 121 -19.96 -24.20 -12.96
N ARG A 122 -20.28 -23.27 -13.88
CA ARG A 122 -20.77 -23.61 -15.21
C ARG A 122 -19.64 -24.18 -16.06
N THR A 123 -18.49 -23.51 -16.08
CA THR A 123 -17.28 -23.94 -16.79
C THR A 123 -16.82 -25.32 -16.29
N LEU A 124 -16.89 -25.57 -14.99
CA LEU A 124 -16.60 -26.88 -14.42
C LEU A 124 -17.55 -27.97 -14.92
N ASN A 125 -18.86 -27.72 -14.87
CA ASN A 125 -19.88 -28.68 -15.33
C ASN A 125 -19.72 -29.00 -16.83
N ASP A 126 -19.51 -27.96 -17.65
CA ASP A 126 -19.30 -28.10 -19.09
C ASP A 126 -18.01 -28.89 -19.39
N ALA A 127 -16.93 -28.62 -18.65
CA ALA A 127 -15.65 -29.33 -18.80
C ALA A 127 -15.79 -30.82 -18.45
N GLN A 128 -16.50 -31.16 -17.38
CA GLN A 128 -16.77 -32.54 -16.98
C GLN A 128 -17.60 -33.29 -18.03
N ALA A 129 -18.62 -32.63 -18.61
CA ALA A 129 -19.47 -33.21 -19.64
C ALA A 129 -18.75 -33.41 -20.99
N SER A 130 -17.86 -32.49 -21.38
CA SER A 130 -17.27 -32.43 -22.72
C SER A 130 -16.30 -33.57 -23.07
N ARG A 131 -15.83 -34.35 -22.08
CA ARG A 131 -14.74 -35.35 -22.19
C ARG A 131 -13.45 -34.83 -22.87
N GLN A 132 -13.30 -33.52 -23.06
CA GLN A 132 -12.11 -32.93 -23.67
C GLN A 132 -10.90 -33.15 -22.75
N LYS A 133 -9.71 -33.31 -23.35
CA LYS A 133 -8.46 -33.52 -22.60
C LYS A 133 -7.80 -32.21 -22.14
N THR A 134 -8.09 -31.11 -22.83
CA THR A 134 -7.54 -29.79 -22.52
C THR A 134 -8.42 -29.08 -21.50
N LEU A 135 -7.80 -28.35 -20.57
CA LEU A 135 -8.53 -27.47 -19.67
C LEU A 135 -9.23 -26.36 -20.46
N PRO A 136 -10.47 -25.99 -20.12
CA PRO A 136 -11.06 -24.77 -20.61
C PRO A 136 -10.23 -23.56 -20.16
N LYS A 137 -10.47 -22.45 -20.85
CA LYS A 137 -9.94 -21.14 -20.46
C LYS A 137 -10.52 -20.76 -19.07
N PRO A 138 -9.70 -20.26 -18.14
CA PRO A 138 -10.18 -19.86 -16.82
C PRO A 138 -10.98 -18.56 -16.87
N ASP A 139 -11.86 -18.37 -15.90
CA ASP A 139 -12.66 -17.17 -15.72
C ASP A 139 -11.81 -16.01 -15.16
N ASN A 140 -10.92 -16.35 -14.22
CA ASN A 140 -9.86 -15.45 -13.73
C ASN A 140 -8.51 -16.16 -13.72
N GLU A 141 -7.44 -15.41 -13.97
CA GLU A 141 -6.08 -15.91 -13.94
C GLU A 141 -5.15 -14.92 -13.23
N THR A 142 -4.47 -15.35 -12.18
CA THR A 142 -3.37 -14.62 -11.56
C THR A 142 -2.05 -15.20 -12.06
N ARG A 143 -1.14 -14.35 -12.55
CA ARG A 143 0.19 -14.73 -13.04
C ARG A 143 1.27 -14.02 -12.26
N PHE A 144 2.22 -14.78 -11.72
CA PHE A 144 3.37 -14.24 -11.00
C PHE A 144 4.60 -14.20 -11.91
N GLN A 145 5.40 -13.15 -11.77
CA GLN A 145 6.59 -12.91 -12.58
C GLN A 145 7.80 -12.82 -11.67
N TYR A 146 8.88 -13.51 -12.05
CA TYR A 146 10.12 -13.56 -11.28
C TYR A 146 11.30 -13.14 -12.15
N ASP A 147 12.33 -12.59 -11.52
CA ASP A 147 13.62 -12.31 -12.18
C ASP A 147 14.54 -13.53 -12.24
N ASP A 148 15.74 -13.33 -12.79
CA ASP A 148 16.80 -14.34 -12.95
C ASP A 148 17.34 -14.88 -11.61
N LYS A 149 17.06 -14.19 -10.50
CA LYS A 149 17.41 -14.59 -9.13
C LYS A 149 16.24 -15.18 -8.37
N ALA A 150 15.17 -15.58 -9.08
CA ALA A 150 13.94 -16.10 -8.50
C ALA A 150 13.22 -15.13 -7.53
N ARG A 151 13.42 -13.81 -7.67
CA ARG A 151 12.71 -12.82 -6.87
C ARG A 151 11.42 -12.41 -7.57
N LEU A 152 10.32 -12.32 -6.83
CA LEU A 152 9.04 -11.84 -7.34
C LEU A 152 9.17 -10.39 -7.80
N ILE A 153 8.93 -10.11 -9.08
CA ILE A 153 9.00 -8.77 -9.68
C ILE A 153 7.64 -8.24 -10.10
N GLY A 154 6.62 -9.09 -10.21
CA GLY A 154 5.29 -8.59 -10.53
C GLY A 154 4.20 -9.64 -10.51
N VAL A 155 2.97 -9.15 -10.58
CA VAL A 155 1.77 -9.96 -10.70
C VAL A 155 0.82 -9.33 -11.73
N GLU A 156 0.16 -10.17 -12.51
CA GLU A 156 -0.86 -9.80 -13.47
C GLU A 156 -2.15 -10.58 -13.15
N LEU A 157 -3.26 -9.86 -12.98
CA LEU A 157 -4.59 -10.43 -12.80
C LEU A 157 -5.38 -10.21 -14.08
N ARG A 158 -5.87 -11.31 -14.65
CA ARG A 158 -6.70 -11.34 -15.85
C ARG A 158 -8.08 -11.82 -15.47
N SER A 159 -9.08 -11.20 -16.06
CA SER A 159 -10.47 -11.65 -15.95
C SER A 159 -11.15 -11.57 -17.31
N TYR A 160 -12.22 -12.34 -17.46
CA TYR A 160 -13.03 -12.35 -18.68
C TYR A 160 -14.46 -11.98 -18.37
N ALA A 161 -15.08 -11.21 -19.25
CA ALA A 161 -16.52 -10.97 -19.20
C ALA A 161 -17.29 -12.26 -19.52
N ALA A 162 -18.56 -12.35 -19.13
CA ALA A 162 -19.43 -13.49 -19.45
C ALA A 162 -19.56 -13.80 -20.96
N SER A 163 -19.21 -12.84 -21.83
CA SER A 163 -19.13 -13.02 -23.28
C SER A 163 -17.83 -13.70 -23.77
N GLY A 164 -16.90 -14.01 -22.87
CA GLY A 164 -15.57 -14.57 -23.15
C GLY A 164 -14.49 -13.54 -23.53
N LYS A 165 -14.86 -12.26 -23.67
CA LYS A 165 -13.93 -11.16 -23.98
C LYS A 165 -13.05 -10.82 -22.76
N PRO A 166 -11.74 -10.54 -22.95
CA PRO A 166 -10.86 -10.11 -21.87
C PRO A 166 -11.27 -8.74 -21.32
N ASN A 167 -11.25 -8.60 -20.01
CA ASN A 167 -11.23 -7.30 -19.34
C ASN A 167 -9.80 -6.74 -19.36
N ALA A 168 -9.64 -5.47 -18.96
CA ALA A 168 -8.31 -4.90 -18.76
C ALA A 168 -7.58 -5.65 -17.62
N SER A 169 -6.35 -6.07 -17.88
CA SER A 169 -5.50 -6.70 -16.86
C SER A 169 -5.17 -5.69 -15.76
N LEU A 170 -5.17 -6.16 -14.50
CA LEU A 170 -4.59 -5.41 -13.39
C LEU A 170 -3.16 -5.87 -13.18
N HIS A 171 -2.26 -4.93 -12.95
CA HIS A 171 -0.84 -5.21 -12.77
C HIS A 171 -0.37 -4.69 -11.43
N THR A 172 0.59 -5.38 -10.83
CA THR A 172 1.41 -4.83 -9.76
C THR A 172 2.86 -5.14 -10.03
N CYS A 173 3.71 -4.11 -9.97
CA CYS A 173 5.15 -4.27 -10.12
C CYS A 173 5.86 -4.10 -8.78
N LEU A 174 6.88 -4.92 -8.56
CA LEU A 174 7.81 -4.85 -7.43
C LEU A 174 9.19 -4.47 -7.96
N ARG A 175 9.72 -3.33 -7.50
CA ARG A 175 11.04 -2.86 -7.89
C ARG A 175 11.99 -2.93 -6.71
N TYR A 176 13.24 -3.28 -7.00
CA TYR A 176 14.29 -3.47 -6.01
C TYR A 176 15.37 -2.42 -6.20
N ASP A 177 16.00 -1.98 -5.10
CA ASP A 177 17.15 -1.09 -5.16
C ASP A 177 18.43 -1.82 -5.58
N ARG A 178 19.54 -1.09 -5.68
CA ARG A 178 20.85 -1.62 -6.05
C ARG A 178 21.39 -2.72 -5.12
N ASN A 179 20.93 -2.77 -3.88
CA ASN A 179 21.30 -3.78 -2.89
C ASN A 179 20.37 -5.00 -2.97
N GLY A 180 19.35 -4.95 -3.83
CA GLY A 180 18.38 -6.00 -4.03
C GLY A 180 17.26 -6.02 -3.00
N TRP A 181 17.05 -4.94 -2.25
CA TRP A 181 15.94 -4.82 -1.30
C TRP A 181 14.71 -4.26 -2.01
N LEU A 182 13.52 -4.72 -1.63
CA LEU A 182 12.28 -4.23 -2.20
C LEU A 182 12.17 -2.73 -1.93
N ALA A 183 12.15 -1.89 -2.97
CA ALA A 183 12.13 -0.44 -2.84
C ALA A 183 10.75 0.15 -3.14
N GLU A 184 9.96 -0.53 -3.98
CA GLU A 184 8.68 0.01 -4.45
C GLU A 184 7.69 -1.10 -4.83
N ARG A 185 6.42 -0.87 -4.52
CA ARG A 185 5.26 -1.58 -5.07
C ARG A 185 4.43 -0.59 -5.87
N SER A 186 4.11 -0.88 -7.13
CA SER A 186 3.38 0.02 -8.04
C SER A 186 2.12 -0.62 -8.63
N ALA A 187 1.14 0.20 -9.00
CA ALA A 187 -0.18 -0.22 -9.52
C ALA A 187 -0.21 -0.57 -11.01
N ASN A 188 0.96 -0.69 -11.66
CA ASN A 188 1.06 -0.81 -13.10
C ASN A 188 2.14 -1.81 -13.53
N ALA A 189 2.21 -2.08 -14.84
CA ALA A 189 3.14 -3.06 -15.38
C ALA A 189 4.61 -2.64 -15.18
N CYS A 190 5.50 -3.63 -15.03
CA CYS A 190 6.93 -3.34 -14.80
C CYS A 190 7.64 -2.65 -15.96
N SER A 191 7.09 -2.74 -17.18
CA SER A 191 7.60 -2.06 -18.36
C SER A 191 7.22 -0.58 -18.46
N GLU A 192 6.34 -0.10 -17.59
CA GLU A 192 5.81 1.26 -17.61
C GLU A 192 6.48 2.18 -16.58
N ALA A 193 6.30 3.48 -16.75
CA ALA A 193 6.73 4.48 -15.77
C ALA A 193 6.03 4.22 -14.42
N SER A 194 6.77 4.33 -13.31
CA SER A 194 6.25 3.94 -12.01
C SER A 194 5.01 4.74 -11.56
N GLN A 195 3.98 4.02 -11.11
CA GLN A 195 2.86 4.56 -10.33
C GLN A 195 2.90 3.97 -8.91
N PRO A 196 3.68 4.55 -7.98
CA PRO A 196 3.91 3.95 -6.67
C PRO A 196 2.62 3.87 -5.86
N LEU A 197 2.39 2.71 -5.25
CA LEU A 197 1.42 2.49 -4.18
C LEU A 197 2.11 2.59 -2.81
N ALA A 198 3.32 2.05 -2.74
CA ALA A 198 4.18 2.13 -1.56
C ALA A 198 5.66 2.16 -1.96
N ARG A 199 6.47 2.86 -1.16
CA ARG A 199 7.93 2.76 -1.17
C ARG A 199 8.44 2.31 0.18
N TYR A 200 9.56 1.60 0.15
CA TYR A 200 10.20 1.01 1.32
C TYR A 200 11.64 1.52 1.34
N VAL A 201 11.99 2.27 2.38
CA VAL A 201 13.31 2.88 2.53
C VAL A 201 14.10 2.09 3.56
N HIS A 202 15.27 1.61 3.16
CA HIS A 202 16.17 0.85 4.02
C HIS A 202 17.48 1.60 4.23
N ASP A 203 18.13 1.38 5.37
CA ASP A 203 19.52 1.78 5.58
C ASP A 203 20.51 0.86 4.85
N ASP A 204 21.80 1.17 4.89
CA ASP A 204 22.84 0.40 4.18
C ASP A 204 23.00 -1.06 4.66
N SER A 205 22.41 -1.45 5.80
CA SER A 205 22.35 -2.84 6.26
C SER A 205 21.12 -3.61 5.74
N GLY A 206 20.19 -2.90 5.11
CA GLY A 206 18.92 -3.44 4.63
C GLY A 206 17.87 -3.51 5.73
N ARG A 207 18.03 -2.75 6.81
CA ARG A 207 17.00 -2.54 7.82
C ARG A 207 15.98 -1.53 7.31
N LEU A 208 14.69 -1.85 7.43
CA LEU A 208 13.60 -0.96 7.06
C LEU A 208 13.60 0.26 8.00
N LEU A 209 13.71 1.46 7.44
CA LEU A 209 13.63 2.72 8.17
C LEU A 209 12.21 3.28 8.13
N ARG A 210 11.58 3.24 6.96
CA ARG A 210 10.22 3.74 6.76
C ARG A 210 9.54 3.16 5.54
N THR A 211 8.20 3.13 5.60
CA THR A 211 7.33 2.93 4.44
C THR A 211 6.63 4.24 4.11
N ILE A 212 6.46 4.51 2.81
CA ILE A 212 5.76 5.69 2.29
C ILE A 212 4.61 5.18 1.46
N ALA A 213 3.37 5.43 1.86
CA ALA A 213 2.19 5.06 1.10
C ALA A 213 1.70 6.25 0.27
N TYR A 214 1.22 5.95 -0.94
CA TYR A 214 0.81 6.95 -1.92
C TYR A 214 -0.69 6.89 -2.21
N VAL A 215 -1.24 8.00 -2.69
CA VAL A 215 -2.55 8.01 -3.31
C VAL A 215 -2.42 7.43 -4.71
N GLU A 216 -3.20 6.38 -4.98
CA GLU A 216 -3.20 5.69 -6.26
C GLU A 216 -3.48 6.68 -7.41
N LYS A 217 -2.72 6.57 -8.50
CA LYS A 217 -2.77 7.42 -9.71
C LYS A 217 -2.43 8.90 -9.53
N GLN A 218 -2.26 9.41 -8.31
CA GLN A 218 -1.90 10.81 -8.05
C GLN A 218 -0.42 10.99 -7.70
N GLY A 219 0.21 9.98 -7.09
CA GLY A 219 1.64 10.04 -6.74
C GLY A 219 1.96 10.91 -5.52
N ASP A 220 0.93 11.47 -4.87
CA ASP A 220 1.06 12.16 -3.59
C ASP A 220 1.28 11.16 -2.45
N ALA A 221 2.33 11.37 -1.65
CA ALA A 221 2.50 10.65 -0.39
C ALA A 221 1.39 11.04 0.59
N ARG A 222 0.69 10.03 1.13
CA ARG A 222 -0.41 10.22 2.10
C ARG A 222 -0.01 9.83 3.52
N GLU A 223 0.90 8.89 3.65
CA GLU A 223 1.29 8.32 4.94
C GLU A 223 2.74 7.91 4.93
N VAL A 224 3.43 8.11 6.06
CA VAL A 224 4.74 7.54 6.34
C VAL A 224 4.70 6.80 7.66
N THR A 225 5.14 5.55 7.69
CA THR A 225 5.38 4.80 8.93
C THR A 225 6.88 4.60 9.10
N THR A 226 7.43 5.03 10.22
CA THR A 226 8.84 4.82 10.61
C THR A 226 8.98 3.56 11.45
N PHE A 227 10.17 2.95 11.43
CA PHE A 227 10.47 1.71 12.14
C PHE A 227 11.65 1.89 13.07
N ASP A 228 11.61 1.23 14.23
CA ASP A 228 12.70 1.24 15.21
C ASP A 228 13.85 0.29 14.83
N ALA A 229 14.83 0.15 15.73
CA ALA A 229 15.97 -0.74 15.51
C ALA A 229 15.60 -2.23 15.46
N GLN A 230 14.44 -2.61 16.00
CA GLN A 230 13.91 -3.96 16.03
C GLN A 230 12.98 -4.24 14.84
N GLY A 231 12.73 -3.24 13.99
CA GLY A 231 11.82 -3.34 12.86
C GLY A 231 10.35 -3.28 13.27
N GLN A 232 10.03 -2.73 14.44
CA GLN A 232 8.65 -2.48 14.85
C GLN A 232 8.22 -1.08 14.39
N PRO A 233 6.94 -0.89 14.00
CA PRO A 233 6.40 0.43 13.71
C PRO A 233 6.55 1.36 14.92
N ALA A 234 7.24 2.48 14.74
CA ALA A 234 7.54 3.43 15.81
C ALA A 234 6.63 4.66 15.76
N GLN A 235 6.61 5.37 14.64
CA GLN A 235 5.78 6.57 14.46
C GLN A 235 5.14 6.61 13.08
N ARG A 236 3.84 6.93 13.05
CA ARG A 236 3.09 7.19 11.82
C ARG A 236 2.85 8.68 11.61
N TYR A 237 2.93 9.10 10.36
CA TYR A 237 2.65 10.44 9.89
C TYR A 237 1.63 10.34 8.76
N GLU A 238 0.63 11.21 8.75
CA GLU A 238 -0.46 11.19 7.79
C GLU A 238 -0.74 12.58 7.26
N ARG A 239 -1.33 12.67 6.07
CA ARG A 239 -2.03 13.87 5.61
C ARG A 239 -3.52 13.69 5.74
N GLN A 240 -4.20 14.68 6.34
CA GLN A 240 -5.65 14.67 6.50
C GLN A 240 -6.32 14.53 5.12
N ARG A 241 -7.26 13.60 4.97
CA ARG A 241 -8.09 13.52 3.77
C ARG A 241 -9.15 14.62 3.88
N LEU A 242 -9.14 15.57 2.96
CA LEU A 242 -10.05 16.71 3.00
C LEU A 242 -11.34 16.35 2.24
N ASP A 243 -11.27 16.39 0.91
CA ASP A 243 -12.40 16.07 0.05
C ASP A 243 -11.89 15.62 -1.33
N TRP A 244 -12.81 15.19 -2.19
CA TRP A 244 -12.59 14.96 -3.59
C TRP A 244 -12.87 16.23 -4.39
N GLU A 245 -11.95 16.60 -5.27
CA GLU A 245 -12.14 17.69 -6.22
C GLU A 245 -11.68 17.22 -7.60
N ASN A 246 -12.58 17.24 -8.59
CA ASN A 246 -12.31 16.75 -9.95
C ASN A 246 -11.72 15.32 -9.99
N GLU A 247 -12.31 14.41 -9.21
CA GLU A 247 -11.85 13.01 -9.07
C GLU A 247 -10.45 12.84 -8.44
N GLU A 248 -9.83 13.91 -7.96
CA GLU A 248 -8.59 13.88 -7.19
C GLU A 248 -8.87 14.00 -5.69
N LEU A 249 -8.10 13.25 -4.90
CA LEU A 249 -8.21 13.31 -3.45
C LEU A 249 -7.34 14.46 -2.95
N LYS A 250 -7.96 15.49 -2.38
CA LYS A 250 -7.21 16.58 -1.76
C LYS A 250 -6.73 16.17 -0.38
N LEU A 251 -5.41 16.25 -0.21
CA LEU A 251 -4.73 15.99 1.04
C LEU A 251 -4.37 17.29 1.74
N GLY A 252 -4.75 17.39 3.00
CA GLY A 252 -4.43 18.48 3.89
C GLY A 252 -3.00 18.42 4.41
N LEU A 253 -2.81 19.03 5.58
CA LEU A 253 -1.52 19.18 6.21
C LEU A 253 -1.01 17.84 6.78
N PRO A 254 0.30 17.58 6.69
CA PRO A 254 0.88 16.40 7.32
C PRO A 254 0.90 16.58 8.84
N TYR A 255 0.61 15.53 9.59
CA TYR A 255 0.64 15.54 11.05
C TYR A 255 1.21 14.24 11.59
N ARG A 256 1.70 14.29 12.82
CA ARG A 256 2.18 13.13 13.56
C ARG A 256 0.99 12.46 14.23
N VAL A 257 0.70 11.21 13.89
CA VAL A 257 -0.47 10.48 14.42
C VAL A 257 -0.31 10.26 15.93
N ARG A 258 -1.42 10.46 16.65
CA ARG A 258 -1.55 10.27 18.10
C ARG A 258 -2.84 9.51 18.41
N PRO A 259 -2.84 8.63 19.42
CA PRO A 259 -4.08 8.02 19.90
C PRO A 259 -5.09 9.10 20.27
N SER A 260 -6.27 9.04 19.65
CA SER A 260 -7.43 9.85 20.00
C SER A 260 -8.69 9.13 19.54
N GLU A 261 -9.77 9.29 20.31
CA GLU A 261 -11.11 8.83 19.94
C GLU A 261 -11.87 9.87 19.10
N TYR A 262 -11.35 11.09 18.98
CA TYR A 262 -12.00 12.21 18.31
C TYR A 262 -11.45 12.45 16.90
N ALA A 263 -12.24 13.15 16.08
CA ALA A 263 -11.77 13.63 14.79
C ALA A 263 -10.56 14.58 14.96
N VAL A 264 -9.67 14.61 13.98
CA VAL A 264 -8.45 15.44 14.04
C VAL A 264 -8.63 16.74 13.26
N LEU A 265 -8.19 17.85 13.85
CA LEU A 265 -7.98 19.12 13.15
C LEU A 265 -6.50 19.51 13.24
N VAL A 266 -5.85 19.66 12.10
CA VAL A 266 -4.42 19.99 12.03
C VAL A 266 -4.22 21.50 11.93
N LEU A 267 -3.43 22.05 12.85
CA LEU A 267 -3.15 23.48 12.94
C LEU A 267 -1.92 23.83 12.08
N PRO A 268 -2.04 24.73 11.08
CA PRO A 268 -0.94 25.10 10.18
C PRO A 268 0.18 25.90 10.85
N GLY A 269 -0.09 26.52 12.01
CA GLY A 269 0.85 27.41 12.66
C GLY A 269 0.18 28.29 13.73
N PRO A 270 0.94 29.19 14.38
CA PRO A 270 0.46 30.02 15.48
C PRO A 270 -0.69 30.95 15.12
N ASN A 271 -0.80 31.35 13.84
CA ASN A 271 -1.84 32.23 13.33
C ASN A 271 -3.04 31.48 12.71
N TRP A 272 -3.20 30.19 13.01
CA TRP A 272 -4.27 29.35 12.49
C TRP A 272 -5.66 29.99 12.65
N ALA A 273 -6.57 29.73 11.72
CA ALA A 273 -7.95 30.18 11.82
C ALA A 273 -8.84 28.97 12.10
N ALA A 274 -9.83 29.16 12.96
CA ALA A 274 -10.87 28.17 13.12
C ALA A 274 -11.66 28.03 11.80
N PRO A 275 -11.92 26.80 11.32
CA PRO A 275 -12.81 26.58 10.19
C PRO A 275 -14.22 27.07 10.53
N ALA A 276 -14.95 27.51 9.51
CA ALA A 276 -16.39 27.72 9.64
C ALA A 276 -17.07 26.36 9.82
N MET A 277 -17.92 26.23 10.83
CA MET A 277 -18.65 24.99 11.10
C MET A 277 -20.11 25.33 11.43
N GLU A 278 -21.01 24.44 11.08
CA GLU A 278 -22.43 24.59 11.39
C GLU A 278 -22.65 24.56 12.92
N SER A 279 -22.81 25.74 13.51
CA SER A 279 -22.95 25.90 14.96
C SER A 279 -23.92 27.03 15.28
N TYR A 280 -24.79 26.81 16.25
CA TYR A 280 -25.89 27.70 16.60
C TYR A 280 -25.77 28.16 18.06
N HIS A 281 -25.09 29.29 18.28
CA HIS A 281 -24.87 29.88 19.61
C HIS A 281 -24.34 28.90 20.67
N TYR A 282 -23.52 27.93 20.28
CA TYR A 282 -22.94 27.01 21.26
C TYR A 282 -21.77 27.66 21.99
N ASP A 283 -21.76 27.48 23.32
CA ASP A 283 -20.60 27.79 24.14
C ASP A 283 -19.51 26.76 23.88
N TRP A 284 -18.47 27.18 23.17
CA TRP A 284 -17.34 26.34 22.80
C TRP A 284 -16.16 26.57 23.73
N ALA A 285 -15.32 25.54 23.86
CA ALA A 285 -14.08 25.64 24.61
C ALA A 285 -13.00 24.78 23.98
N ILE A 286 -11.76 25.28 23.98
CA ILE A 286 -10.55 24.52 23.69
C ILE A 286 -9.87 24.26 25.02
N VAL A 287 -9.66 23.00 25.33
CA VAL A 287 -9.22 22.54 26.65
C VAL A 287 -7.99 21.64 26.55
N HIS A 288 -7.25 21.56 27.63
CA HIS A 288 -6.16 20.63 27.86
C HIS A 288 -6.51 19.78 29.09
N PRO A 289 -7.22 18.65 28.93
CA PRO A 289 -7.62 17.78 30.02
C PRO A 289 -6.39 17.05 30.57
N GLN A 290 -6.30 16.91 31.89
CA GLN A 290 -5.23 16.13 32.54
C GLN A 290 -5.54 14.63 32.53
N ASP A 291 -6.82 14.26 32.74
CA ASP A 291 -7.27 12.86 32.88
C ASP A 291 -8.14 12.39 31.71
N GLY A 292 -8.08 13.10 30.56
CA GLY A 292 -8.91 12.80 29.38
C GLY A 292 -10.37 13.25 29.46
N ASP A 293 -10.91 13.58 30.65
CA ASP A 293 -12.27 14.12 30.77
C ASP A 293 -12.35 15.56 30.25
N VAL A 294 -12.78 15.67 28.99
CA VAL A 294 -12.96 16.93 28.26
C VAL A 294 -14.02 17.84 28.88
N TYR A 295 -15.06 17.28 29.52
CA TYR A 295 -16.15 18.07 30.09
C TYR A 295 -15.80 18.58 31.50
N ALA A 296 -15.07 17.80 32.29
CA ALA A 296 -14.47 18.30 33.52
C ALA A 296 -13.44 19.41 33.23
N ALA A 297 -12.60 19.22 32.20
CA ALA A 297 -11.65 20.25 31.77
C ALA A 297 -12.35 21.54 31.33
N LYS A 298 -13.48 21.46 30.61
CA LYS A 298 -14.29 22.64 30.23
C LYS A 298 -14.79 23.42 31.45
N ARG A 299 -15.05 22.76 32.59
CA ARG A 299 -15.48 23.38 33.84
C ARG A 299 -14.33 23.92 34.70
N ASN A 300 -13.08 23.59 34.36
CA ASN A 300 -11.89 24.02 35.08
C ASN A 300 -11.19 25.16 34.33
N PRO A 301 -11.22 26.41 34.82
CA PRO A 301 -10.58 27.55 34.15
C PRO A 301 -9.08 27.35 33.86
N ALA A 302 -8.36 26.59 34.68
CA ALA A 302 -6.94 26.32 34.47
C ALA A 302 -6.67 25.38 33.29
N ALA A 303 -7.66 24.60 32.87
CA ALA A 303 -7.57 23.69 31.73
C ALA A 303 -8.10 24.32 30.42
N VAL A 304 -8.74 25.48 30.49
CA VAL A 304 -9.31 26.18 29.31
C VAL A 304 -8.25 27.06 28.67
N LEU A 305 -7.90 26.75 27.42
CA LEU A 305 -6.96 27.52 26.62
C LEU A 305 -7.63 28.69 25.90
N ALA A 306 -8.85 28.47 25.43
CA ALA A 306 -9.73 29.45 24.79
C ALA A 306 -11.19 29.04 24.92
N ASN A 307 -12.11 30.00 24.90
CA ASN A 307 -13.55 29.75 24.90
C ASN A 307 -14.30 30.92 24.25
N GLY A 308 -15.58 30.72 23.96
CA GLY A 308 -16.46 31.74 23.41
C GLY A 308 -17.82 31.16 23.04
N ASN A 309 -18.59 31.94 22.27
CA ASN A 309 -19.88 31.53 21.72
C ASN A 309 -19.85 31.66 20.20
N SER A 310 -20.40 30.69 19.46
CA SER A 310 -20.28 30.63 17.99
C SER A 310 -21.21 31.57 17.21
N GLY A 311 -22.13 32.28 17.88
CA GLY A 311 -23.10 33.16 17.22
C GLY A 311 -24.02 32.46 16.21
N ASN A 312 -24.66 33.26 15.33
CA ASN A 312 -25.52 32.78 14.24
C ASN A 312 -24.74 32.32 13.00
N ASP A 313 -23.50 32.76 12.83
CA ASP A 313 -22.73 32.60 11.59
C ASP A 313 -21.74 31.42 11.66
N GLY A 314 -21.80 30.60 12.72
CA GLY A 314 -20.90 29.46 12.90
C GLY A 314 -19.42 29.84 13.00
N GLN A 315 -19.11 31.09 13.37
CA GLN A 315 -17.75 31.59 13.46
C GLN A 315 -17.18 31.43 14.87
N PHE A 316 -15.95 30.96 14.94
CA PHE A 316 -15.24 30.74 16.18
C PHE A 316 -14.07 31.72 16.28
N THR A 317 -14.30 32.84 16.95
CA THR A 317 -13.32 33.92 17.04
C THR A 317 -12.31 33.65 18.15
N LEU A 318 -11.04 33.57 17.78
CA LEU A 318 -9.92 33.49 18.72
C LEU A 318 -9.02 34.73 18.57
N SER A 319 -8.65 35.35 19.68
CA SER A 319 -7.61 36.38 19.69
C SER A 319 -6.26 35.78 19.23
N PRO A 320 -5.33 36.60 18.69
CA PRO A 320 -3.97 36.12 18.35
C PRO A 320 -3.27 35.39 19.50
N ALA A 321 -3.41 35.89 20.74
CA ALA A 321 -2.82 35.25 21.92
C ALA A 321 -3.44 33.88 22.23
N GLN A 322 -4.75 33.71 22.04
CA GLN A 322 -5.42 32.41 22.19
C GLN A 322 -4.96 31.43 21.12
N ARG A 323 -4.84 31.87 19.86
CA ARG A 323 -4.36 31.02 18.77
C ARG A 323 -2.94 30.51 19.00
N GLN A 324 -2.03 31.40 19.40
CA GLN A 324 -0.67 31.06 19.79
C GLN A 324 -0.67 30.02 20.92
N ARG A 325 -1.39 30.28 22.01
CA ARG A 325 -1.45 29.39 23.19
C ARG A 325 -1.96 28.00 22.83
N VAL A 326 -3.04 27.91 22.04
CA VAL A 326 -3.60 26.64 21.59
C VAL A 326 -2.62 25.89 20.70
N TRP A 327 -1.97 26.59 19.77
CA TRP A 327 -0.97 25.98 18.89
C TRP A 327 0.22 25.45 19.69
N GLU A 328 0.77 26.23 20.63
CA GLU A 328 1.87 25.80 21.51
C GLU A 328 1.48 24.59 22.35
N ALA A 329 0.31 24.62 22.99
CA ALA A 329 -0.18 23.49 23.78
C ALA A 329 -0.31 22.22 22.93
N ALA A 330 -0.85 22.31 21.71
CA ALA A 330 -0.98 21.18 20.80
C ALA A 330 0.38 20.60 20.35
N GLY A 331 1.45 21.42 20.37
CA GLY A 331 2.81 20.98 20.11
C GLY A 331 3.49 20.33 21.32
N GLN A 332 3.24 20.87 22.52
CA GLN A 332 3.83 20.38 23.77
C GLN A 332 3.19 19.06 24.22
N THR A 333 1.88 18.91 24.05
CA THR A 333 1.13 17.69 24.40
C THR A 333 0.27 17.20 23.23
N PRO A 334 0.87 16.71 22.13
CA PRO A 334 0.13 16.29 20.94
C PRO A 334 -0.86 15.17 21.28
N GLY A 335 -2.13 15.36 20.92
CA GLY A 335 -3.22 14.44 21.22
C GLY A 335 -4.06 14.84 22.44
N ASN A 336 -3.60 15.79 23.25
CA ASN A 336 -4.28 16.18 24.49
C ASN A 336 -4.99 17.54 24.40
N VAL A 337 -4.90 18.28 23.29
CA VAL A 337 -5.69 19.52 23.14
C VAL A 337 -6.99 19.21 22.43
N GLN A 338 -8.11 19.48 23.08
CA GLN A 338 -9.44 19.12 22.58
C GLN A 338 -10.30 20.36 22.38
N TRP A 339 -11.01 20.43 21.27
CA TRP A 339 -11.95 21.51 20.97
C TRP A 339 -13.38 20.99 20.99
N LEU A 340 -14.10 21.34 22.05
CA LEU A 340 -15.53 21.10 22.19
C LEU A 340 -16.26 22.26 21.51
N TRP A 341 -16.60 22.09 20.24
CA TRP A 341 -17.19 23.17 19.43
C TRP A 341 -18.72 23.14 19.39
N ALA A 342 -19.33 21.97 19.61
CA ALA A 342 -20.77 21.79 19.80
C ALA A 342 -21.04 20.55 20.71
N PRO A 343 -22.27 20.36 21.23
CA PRO A 343 -22.60 19.19 22.04
C PRO A 343 -22.28 17.86 21.34
N GLY A 344 -21.41 17.05 21.94
CA GLY A 344 -20.94 15.78 21.37
C GLY A 344 -19.98 15.92 20.18
N GLN A 345 -19.64 17.13 19.76
CA GLN A 345 -18.74 17.38 18.64
C GLN A 345 -17.39 17.89 19.14
N ILE A 346 -16.36 17.07 18.95
CA ILE A 346 -15.04 17.28 19.52
C ILE A 346 -13.98 17.05 18.44
N TYR A 347 -13.01 17.96 18.38
CA TYR A 347 -11.77 17.75 17.62
C TYR A 347 -10.57 17.60 18.56
N THR A 348 -9.67 16.68 18.24
CA THR A 348 -8.29 16.72 18.70
C THR A 348 -7.47 17.65 17.83
N LEU A 349 -6.83 18.64 18.45
CA LEU A 349 -5.99 19.61 17.78
C LEU A 349 -4.54 19.11 17.76
N LEU A 350 -3.95 19.03 16.58
CA LEU A 350 -2.56 18.62 16.38
C LEU A 350 -1.80 19.68 15.59
N GLN A 351 -0.51 19.84 15.86
CA GLN A 351 0.35 20.65 14.97
C GLN A 351 0.63 19.92 13.66
N THR A 352 0.73 20.69 12.58
CA THR A 352 1.32 20.21 11.33
C THR A 352 2.79 19.87 11.51
N VAL A 353 3.26 18.85 10.81
CA VAL A 353 4.68 18.67 10.51
C VAL A 353 5.10 19.79 9.55
N SER A 354 6.33 20.29 9.72
CA SER A 354 6.85 21.33 8.82
C SER A 354 6.97 20.80 7.39
N LYS A 355 6.84 21.69 6.39
CA LYS A 355 6.99 21.31 4.98
C LYS A 355 8.35 20.65 4.69
N ALA A 356 9.41 21.14 5.33
CA ALA A 356 10.75 20.59 5.18
C ALA A 356 10.87 19.18 5.77
N ALA A 357 10.35 18.96 6.99
CA ALA A 357 10.36 17.65 7.62
C ALA A 357 9.51 16.65 6.82
N TRP A 358 8.34 17.06 6.32
CA TRP A 358 7.53 16.18 5.47
C TRP A 358 8.25 15.82 4.16
N ALA A 359 8.84 16.80 3.47
CA ALA A 359 9.61 16.55 2.25
C ALA A 359 10.75 15.56 2.49
N ALA A 360 11.53 15.74 3.57
CA ALA A 360 12.60 14.83 3.95
C ALA A 360 12.09 13.42 4.31
N CYS A 361 10.94 13.34 4.98
CA CYS A 361 10.29 12.09 5.39
C CYS A 361 9.79 11.29 4.16
N THR A 362 9.27 11.96 3.14
CA THR A 362 8.72 11.34 1.92
C THR A 362 9.72 11.17 0.78
N ASP A 363 10.96 11.63 0.94
CA ASP A 363 12.02 11.43 -0.03
C ASP A 363 12.60 10.00 0.11
N PRO A 364 12.42 9.08 -0.86
CA PRO A 364 12.94 7.73 -0.74
C PRO A 364 14.47 7.65 -0.77
N GLU A 365 15.17 8.67 -1.28
CA GLU A 365 16.63 8.69 -1.34
C GLU A 365 17.27 9.14 -0.01
N ASN A 366 16.50 9.79 0.87
CA ASN A 366 16.99 10.21 2.17
C ASN A 366 17.07 9.05 3.18
N ARG A 367 18.12 8.25 3.15
CA ARG A 367 18.27 7.06 4.01
C ARG A 367 18.70 7.36 5.46
N GLN A 368 18.51 8.60 5.95
CA GLN A 368 18.75 8.93 7.36
C GLN A 368 17.62 8.40 8.27
N PRO A 369 17.93 7.79 9.43
CA PRO A 369 16.91 7.30 10.36
C PRO A 369 15.99 8.39 10.92
N ASP A 370 16.50 9.61 11.10
CA ASP A 370 15.79 10.77 11.64
C ASP A 370 15.18 11.67 10.57
N ALA A 371 15.00 11.18 9.33
CA ALA A 371 14.51 11.96 8.19
C ALA A 371 13.14 12.63 8.43
N CYS A 372 12.31 12.09 9.32
CA CYS A 372 10.98 12.61 9.65
C CYS A 372 10.97 13.55 10.86
N GLU A 373 12.12 13.78 11.50
CA GLU A 373 12.24 14.65 12.66
C GLU A 373 12.53 16.09 12.23
N SER A 374 11.85 17.05 12.85
CA SER A 374 12.17 18.46 12.69
C SER A 374 13.47 18.76 13.43
N ARG A 375 14.57 18.97 12.69
CA ARG A 375 15.78 19.57 13.26
C ARG A 375 15.62 21.08 13.43
#